data_AF-A0AAX1UDZ8-F1
#
_entry.id   AF-A0AAX1UDZ8-F1
#
_cell.length_a   1.000
_cell.length_b   1.000
_cell.length_c   1.000
_cell.angle_alpha   90.00
_cell.angle_beta   90.00
_cell.angle_gamma   90.00
#
_symmetry.space_group_name_H-M   'P 1'
#
loop_
_entity.id
_entity.type
_entity.pdbx_description
1 polymer ?
#
loop_
_entity_poly.entity_id
_entity_poly.type
_entity_poly.pdbx_seq_one_letter_code
_entity_poly.pdbx_strand_id
1 'polypeptide(L)'
;YHRQGKLSVEQANIAAELFEAASGMPARDPLAAIAKVDTSGTHDPEAERVDRRRKFFRMWEEIPAFARPVIQHVVLDDQSLRGMPGRLNSRHEARQLDRLQRGLQALHEAWS
;
A
#
# COMPACT_ATOMS: atom_id res chain seq x y z
N TYR A 1 0.37 2.92 -13.36
CA TYR A 1 1.37 1.97 -13.87
C TYR A 1 0.78 0.80 -14.66
N HIS A 2 -0.33 0.19 -14.21
CA HIS A 2 -1.05 -0.85 -14.97
C HIS A 2 -1.44 -0.41 -16.40
N ARG A 3 -2.07 0.77 -16.57
CA ARG A 3 -2.41 1.32 -17.91
C ARG A 3 -1.19 1.55 -18.83
N GLN A 4 0.02 1.65 -18.27
CA GLN A 4 1.27 1.81 -19.03
C GLN A 4 1.92 0.45 -19.37
N GLY A 5 1.27 -0.69 -19.03
CA GLY A 5 1.83 -2.03 -19.20
C GLY A 5 3.00 -2.36 -18.27
N LYS A 6 3.21 -1.56 -17.21
CA LYS A 6 4.35 -1.70 -16.30
C LYS A 6 4.08 -2.62 -15.10
N LEU A 7 2.83 -2.94 -14.82
CA LEU A 7 2.43 -3.87 -13.77
C LEU A 7 1.45 -4.88 -14.36
N SER A 8 1.50 -6.13 -13.91
CA SER A 8 0.48 -7.12 -14.25
C SER A 8 -0.86 -6.80 -13.58
N VAL A 9 -1.92 -7.50 -13.98
CA VAL A 9 -3.23 -7.38 -13.35
C VAL A 9 -3.16 -7.83 -11.90
N GLU A 10 -2.47 -8.94 -11.60
CA GLU A 10 -2.34 -9.44 -10.23
C GLU A 10 -1.58 -8.45 -9.34
N GLN A 11 -0.48 -7.87 -9.86
CA GLN A 11 0.29 -6.85 -9.16
C GLN A 11 -0.53 -5.58 -8.89
N ALA A 12 -1.41 -5.20 -9.82
CA ALA A 12 -2.30 -4.06 -9.63
C ALA A 12 -3.37 -4.34 -8.57
N ASN A 13 -3.95 -5.55 -8.57
CA ASN A 13 -4.97 -5.96 -7.62
C ASN A 13 -4.41 -6.03 -6.20
N ILE A 14 -3.24 -6.67 -6.00
CA ILE A 14 -2.63 -6.77 -4.67
C ILE A 14 -2.17 -5.41 -4.15
N ALA A 15 -1.74 -4.50 -5.03
CA ALA A 15 -1.44 -3.12 -4.66
C ALA A 15 -2.69 -2.38 -4.18
N ALA A 16 -3.83 -2.57 -4.86
CA ALA A 16 -5.11 -1.99 -4.43
C ALA A 16 -5.55 -2.56 -3.08
N GLU A 17 -5.43 -3.88 -2.86
CA GLU A 17 -5.73 -4.49 -1.57
C GLU A 17 -4.86 -3.96 -0.43
N LEU A 18 -3.57 -3.75 -0.70
CA LEU A 18 -2.66 -3.16 0.28
C LEU A 18 -3.05 -1.72 0.63
N PHE A 19 -3.42 -0.93 -0.38
CA PHE A 19 -3.89 0.45 -0.19
C PHE A 19 -5.20 0.51 0.61
N GLU A 20 -6.18 -0.33 0.27
CA GLU A 20 -7.43 -0.44 1.01
C GLU A 20 -7.20 -0.89 2.46
N ALA A 21 -6.29 -1.84 2.70
CA ALA A 21 -5.93 -2.24 4.05
C ALA A 21 -5.28 -1.09 4.84
N ALA A 22 -4.47 -0.26 4.19
CA ALA A 22 -3.85 0.92 4.79
C ALA A 22 -4.88 1.98 5.23
N SER A 23 -6.08 2.02 4.64
CA SER A 23 -7.19 2.90 5.09
C SER A 23 -7.66 2.62 6.52
N GLY A 24 -7.38 1.41 7.04
CA GLY A 24 -7.63 1.06 8.44
C GLY A 24 -6.66 1.71 9.42
N MET A 25 -5.58 2.33 8.95
CA MET A 25 -4.70 3.12 9.81
C MET A 25 -5.36 4.45 10.17
N PRO A 26 -5.30 4.88 11.45
CA PRO A 26 -5.77 6.21 11.80
C PRO A 26 -5.03 7.23 10.93
N ALA A 27 -5.78 8.20 10.37
CA ALA A 27 -5.15 9.35 9.75
C ALA A 27 -4.09 9.89 10.72
N ARG A 28 -2.98 10.38 10.17
CA ARG A 28 -1.88 10.98 10.96
C ARG A 28 -2.33 12.14 11.86
N ASP A 29 -3.59 12.54 11.75
CA ASP A 29 -4.29 13.48 12.59
C ASP A 29 -5.04 12.78 13.76
N PRO A 30 -4.49 12.82 14.99
CA PRO A 30 -5.12 12.23 16.17
C PRO A 30 -6.49 12.86 16.51
N LEU A 31 -6.85 14.02 15.96
CA LEU A 31 -8.13 14.68 16.23
C LEU A 31 -9.31 14.08 15.44
N ALA A 32 -9.05 13.47 14.29
CA ALA A 32 -10.10 12.83 13.47
C ALA A 32 -10.74 11.62 14.17
N ALA A 33 -10.03 10.99 15.11
CA ALA A 33 -10.51 9.84 15.88
C ALA A 33 -11.56 10.20 16.94
N ILE A 34 -11.62 11.46 17.38
CA ILE A 34 -12.54 11.93 18.42
C ILE A 34 -13.92 12.28 17.83
N ALA A 35 -13.98 12.62 16.54
CA ALA A 35 -15.19 13.18 15.91
C ALA A 35 -16.23 12.14 15.42
N LYS A 36 -15.89 10.85 15.37
CA LYS A 36 -16.78 9.79 14.83
C LYS A 36 -17.17 8.78 15.90
N VAL A 37 -17.88 9.24 16.93
CA VAL A 37 -18.63 8.34 17.81
C VAL A 37 -20.11 8.73 17.70
N ASP A 38 -20.72 8.35 16.59
CA ASP A 38 -22.17 8.24 16.48
C ASP A 38 -22.52 6.77 16.25
N THR A 39 -22.98 6.14 17.32
CA THR A 39 -23.38 4.74 17.38
C THR A 39 -24.76 4.55 16.78
N SER A 40 -24.85 3.89 15.61
CA SER A 40 -26.08 3.22 15.21
C SER A 40 -25.82 2.01 14.29
N GLY A 41 -26.42 0.87 14.64
CA GLY A 41 -26.89 -0.17 13.71
C GLY A 41 -25.88 -1.17 13.15
N THR A 42 -25.80 -2.35 13.78
CA THR A 42 -25.50 -3.68 13.21
C THR A 42 -24.19 -3.93 12.45
N HIS A 43 -23.41 -2.90 12.15
CA HIS A 43 -22.08 -2.97 11.57
C HIS A 43 -21.16 -2.17 12.49
N ASP A 44 -20.13 -2.82 13.05
CA ASP A 44 -19.19 -2.13 13.92
C ASP A 44 -18.04 -1.56 13.06
N PRO A 45 -18.06 -0.26 12.70
CA PRO A 45 -17.01 0.36 11.90
C PRO A 45 -15.64 0.31 12.62
N GLU A 46 -15.62 0.19 13.94
CA GLU A 46 -14.39 0.03 14.72
C GLU A 46 -13.80 -1.36 14.55
N ALA A 47 -14.63 -2.41 14.54
CA ALA A 47 -14.18 -3.77 14.24
C ALA A 47 -13.60 -3.87 12.82
N GLU A 48 -14.27 -3.28 11.83
CA GLU A 48 -13.78 -3.26 10.45
C GLU A 48 -12.44 -2.51 10.31
N ARG A 49 -12.28 -1.38 11.01
CA ARG A 49 -11.01 -0.63 11.06
C ARG A 49 -9.88 -1.48 11.64
N VAL A 50 -10.15 -2.19 12.74
CA VAL A 50 -9.17 -3.08 13.38
C VAL A 50 -8.77 -4.22 12.46
N ASP A 51 -9.72 -4.83 11.75
CA ASP A 51 -9.45 -5.91 10.81
C ASP A 51 -8.63 -5.45 9.60
N ARG A 52 -8.95 -4.28 9.03
CA ARG A 52 -8.15 -3.66 7.96
C ARG A 52 -6.73 -3.36 8.44
N ARG A 53 -6.58 -2.82 9.65
CA ARG A 53 -5.26 -2.56 10.25
C ARG A 53 -4.45 -3.85 10.43
N ARG A 54 -5.08 -4.93 10.93
CA ARG A 54 -4.43 -6.25 11.07
C ARG A 54 -4.04 -6.83 9.71
N LYS A 55 -4.92 -6.70 8.70
CA LYS A 55 -4.62 -7.10 7.32
C LYS A 55 -3.40 -6.33 6.79
N PHE A 56 -3.37 -5.01 6.96
CA PHE A 56 -2.25 -4.18 6.54
C PHE A 56 -0.93 -4.65 7.15
N PHE A 57 -0.86 -4.84 8.48
CA PHE A 57 0.39 -5.27 9.11
C PHE A 57 0.88 -6.62 8.60
N ARG A 58 -0.03 -7.59 8.42
CA ARG A 58 0.33 -8.90 7.84
C ARG A 58 0.85 -8.75 6.41
N MET A 59 0.16 -7.99 5.56
CA MET A 59 0.63 -7.73 4.19
C MET A 59 1.98 -7.00 4.19
N TRP A 60 2.19 -6.06 5.11
CA TRP A 60 3.42 -5.27 5.22
C TRP A 60 4.64 -6.12 5.64
N GLU A 61 4.42 -7.13 6.47
CA GLU A 61 5.46 -8.07 6.90
C GLU A 61 5.98 -8.90 5.72
N GLU A 62 5.09 -9.35 4.83
CA GLU A 62 5.43 -10.14 3.64
C GLU A 62 6.22 -9.36 2.58
N ILE A 63 6.15 -8.03 2.60
CA ILE A 63 6.89 -7.21 1.64
C ILE A 63 8.40 -7.29 1.92
N PRO A 64 9.23 -7.68 0.93
CA PRO A 64 10.68 -7.68 1.07
C PRO A 64 11.24 -6.31 1.43
N ALA A 65 12.20 -6.26 2.37
CA ALA A 65 12.75 -5.01 2.90
C ALA A 65 13.29 -4.06 1.83
N PHE A 66 13.86 -4.58 0.74
CA PHE A 66 14.38 -3.77 -0.37
C PHE A 66 13.28 -3.07 -1.19
N ALA A 67 12.04 -3.58 -1.16
CA ALA A 67 10.90 -3.06 -1.91
C ALA A 67 10.00 -2.15 -1.06
N ARG A 68 10.07 -2.24 0.28
CA ARG A 68 9.25 -1.42 1.18
C ARG A 68 9.27 0.09 0.87
N PRO A 69 10.43 0.73 0.60
CA PRO A 69 10.46 2.17 0.34
C PRO A 69 9.71 2.56 -0.93
N VAL A 70 9.79 1.73 -1.99
CA VAL A 70 9.11 2.04 -3.25
C VAL A 70 7.63 1.71 -3.20
N ILE A 71 7.24 0.66 -2.47
CA ILE A 71 5.82 0.35 -2.23
C ILE A 71 5.17 1.44 -1.37
N GLN A 72 5.82 1.89 -0.31
CA GLN A 72 5.33 3.01 0.49
C GLN A 72 5.07 4.24 -0.39
N HIS A 73 6.08 4.64 -1.16
CA HIS A 73 5.99 5.85 -1.98
C HIS A 73 4.95 5.75 -3.11
N VAL A 74 4.90 4.62 -3.82
CA VAL A 74 4.05 4.48 -5.00
C VAL A 74 2.65 4.02 -4.67
N VAL A 75 2.51 3.10 -3.72
CA VAL A 75 1.21 2.49 -3.40
C VAL A 75 0.53 3.23 -2.27
N LEU A 76 1.24 3.53 -1.17
CA LEU A 76 0.62 4.12 0.02
C LEU A 76 0.52 5.65 -0.07
N ASP A 77 1.58 6.31 -0.56
CA ASP A 77 1.62 7.76 -0.68
C ASP A 77 1.06 8.28 -2.04
N ASP A 78 0.70 7.37 -2.95
CA ASP A 78 0.23 7.65 -4.33
C ASP A 78 1.17 8.58 -5.12
N GLN A 79 2.48 8.39 -4.98
CA GLN A 79 3.49 9.22 -5.66
C GLN A 79 4.12 8.48 -6.84
N SER A 80 4.48 9.23 -7.88
CA SER A 80 5.18 8.65 -9.03
C SER A 80 6.60 8.23 -8.66
N LEU A 81 7.16 7.20 -9.33
CA LEU A 81 8.57 6.81 -9.18
C LEU A 81 9.58 7.95 -9.39
N ARG A 82 9.19 9.00 -10.13
CA ARG A 82 10.01 10.20 -10.36
C ARG A 82 10.05 11.14 -9.14
N GLY A 83 9.13 10.97 -8.20
CA GLY A 83 9.15 11.68 -6.91
C GLY A 83 10.10 11.07 -5.90
N MET A 84 10.68 9.90 -6.19
CA MET A 84 11.57 9.23 -5.23
C MET A 84 12.85 10.04 -5.00
N PRO A 85 13.32 10.11 -3.73
CA PRO A 85 14.58 10.76 -3.41
C PRO A 85 15.77 10.03 -4.05
N GLY A 86 16.55 10.76 -4.84
CA GLY A 86 17.72 10.24 -5.55
C GLY A 86 18.05 11.02 -6.82
N ARG A 87 19.16 10.69 -7.48
CA ARG A 87 19.45 11.26 -8.81
C ARG A 87 18.50 10.67 -9.84
N LEU A 88 17.67 11.54 -10.40
CA LEU A 88 16.75 11.20 -11.49
C LEU A 88 17.55 10.88 -12.75
N ASN A 89 17.70 9.60 -13.04
CA ASN A 89 18.11 9.10 -14.34
C ASN A 89 17.31 7.82 -14.68
N SER A 90 17.23 7.49 -15.97
CA SER A 90 16.43 6.35 -16.45
C SER A 90 16.85 5.03 -15.82
N ARG A 91 18.13 4.88 -15.47
CA ARG A 91 18.64 3.67 -14.80
C ARG A 91 18.15 3.54 -13.36
N HIS A 92 18.03 4.65 -12.64
CA HIS A 92 17.47 4.67 -11.30
C HIS A 92 15.97 4.36 -11.33
N GLU A 93 15.22 5.00 -12.25
CA GLU A 93 13.79 4.74 -12.44
C GLU A 93 13.54 3.24 -12.74
N ALA A 94 14.32 2.64 -13.64
CA ALA A 94 14.21 1.22 -13.97
C ALA A 94 14.47 0.30 -12.76
N ARG A 95 15.45 0.63 -11.90
CA ARG A 95 15.71 -0.13 -10.67
C ARG A 95 14.57 -0.03 -9.67
N GLN A 96 13.97 1.15 -9.52
CA GLN A 96 12.83 1.30 -8.61
C GLN A 96 11.59 0.60 -9.15
N LEU A 97 11.39 0.61 -10.48
CA LEU A 97 10.33 -0.16 -11.12
C LEU A 97 10.52 -1.67 -10.89
N ASP A 98 11.74 -2.20 -11.07
CA ASP A 98 12.05 -3.61 -10.78
C ASP A 98 11.75 -3.97 -9.31
N ARG A 99 12.16 -3.11 -8.37
CA ARG A 99 11.86 -3.32 -6.94
C ARG A 99 10.37 -3.31 -6.64
N LEU A 100 9.62 -2.40 -7.28
CA LEU A 100 8.17 -2.32 -7.13
C LEU A 100 7.52 -3.60 -7.64
N GLN A 101 7.86 -4.04 -8.85
CA GLN A 101 7.34 -5.27 -9.46
C GLN A 101 7.64 -6.49 -8.60
N ARG A 102 8.90 -6.67 -8.18
CA ARG A 102 9.32 -7.81 -7.35
C ARG A 102 8.68 -7.79 -5.97
N GLY A 103 8.48 -6.60 -5.39
CA GLY A 103 7.81 -6.45 -4.10
C GLY A 103 6.33 -6.81 -4.17
N LEU A 104 5.62 -6.33 -5.19
CA LEU A 104 4.21 -6.66 -5.42
C LEU A 104 4.02 -8.14 -5.79
N GLN A 105 4.96 -8.71 -6.57
CA GLN A 105 4.94 -10.12 -6.90
C GLN A 105 5.09 -11.01 -5.65
N ALA A 106 6.08 -10.73 -4.80
CA ALA A 106 6.26 -11.47 -3.55
C ALA A 106 5.03 -11.37 -2.64
N LEU A 107 4.42 -10.18 -2.56
CA LEU A 107 3.20 -9.97 -1.80
C LEU A 107 2.02 -10.76 -2.37
N HIS A 108 1.88 -10.81 -3.70
CA HIS A 108 0.85 -11.60 -4.36
C HIS A 108 1.04 -13.09 -4.11
N GLU A 109 2.26 -13.61 -4.22
CA GLU A 109 2.58 -15.02 -3.96
C GLU A 109 2.29 -15.43 -2.51
N ALA A 110 2.48 -14.54 -1.55
CA ALA A 110 2.18 -14.79 -0.14
C ALA A 110 0.67 -14.76 0.20
N TRP A 111 -0.16 -14.17 -0.65
CA TRP A 111 -1.60 -13.95 -0.41
C TRP A 111 -2.52 -14.59 -1.47
N SER A 112 -1.93 -15.30 -2.43
CA SER A 112 -2.59 -16.18 -3.40
C SER A 112 -3.06 -17.48 -2.73
#